data_AF-A0A809S0Y3-F1
#
_entry.id   AF-A0A809S0Y3-F1
#
_cell.length_a   1.000
_cell.length_b   1.000
_cell.length_c   1.000
_cell.angle_alpha   90.00
_cell.angle_beta   90.00
_cell.angle_gamma   90.00
#
_symmetry.space_group_name_H-M   'P 1'
#
loop_
_entity.id
_entity.type
_entity.pdbx_description
1 polymer ?
#
loop_
_entity_poly.entity_id
_entity_poly.type
_entity_poly.pdbx_seq_one_letter_code
_entity_poly.pdbx_strand_id
1 'polypeptide(L)'
;MITMYNYYMKVNNYIIGKNKRAKGTYIFAGISGGYGAGTKKQIGLGWLEQLEQINPDVISILKTKAKELTEDMEKISLNKNY
;
A
#
# COMPACT_ATOMS: atom_id res chain seq x y z
N MET A 1 10.48 38.26 4.16
CA MET A 1 9.55 37.28 4.74
C MET A 1 9.35 36.19 3.68
N ILE A 2 9.97 35.02 3.84
CA ILE A 2 9.95 33.97 2.81
C ILE A 2 8.75 33.07 3.09
N THR A 3 7.80 33.05 2.16
CA THR A 3 6.67 32.13 2.15
C THR A 3 7.18 30.75 1.76
N MET A 4 7.24 29.82 2.72
CA MET A 4 7.63 28.44 2.46
C MET A 4 6.40 27.66 1.96
N TYR A 5 6.44 27.18 0.72
CA TYR A 5 5.38 26.37 0.13
C TYR A 5 5.33 25.00 0.81
N ASN A 6 4.22 24.69 1.49
CA ASN A 6 3.95 23.34 1.99
C ASN A 6 3.72 22.39 0.80
N TYR A 7 4.73 21.61 0.43
CA TYR A 7 4.59 20.49 -0.51
C TYR A 7 3.78 19.37 0.16
N TYR A 8 2.45 19.42 0.05
CA TYR A 8 1.59 18.28 0.37
C TYR A 8 1.69 17.24 -0.76
N MET A 9 2.80 16.51 -0.84
CA MET A 9 2.81 15.26 -1.61
C MET A 9 1.95 14.24 -0.86
N LYS A 10 0.64 14.28 -1.10
CA LYS A 10 -0.30 13.26 -0.63
C LYS A 10 -0.15 12.04 -1.54
N VAL A 11 1.01 11.40 -1.50
CA VAL A 11 1.25 10.16 -2.22
C VAL A 11 0.38 9.10 -1.57
N ASN A 12 -0.55 8.59 -2.35
CA ASN A 12 -1.40 7.49 -1.96
C ASN A 12 -0.53 6.22 -1.90
N ASN A 13 0.06 5.93 -0.74
CA ASN A 13 0.92 4.76 -0.59
C ASN A 13 0.09 3.48 -0.71
N TYR A 14 0.51 2.58 -1.59
CA TYR A 14 -0.04 1.23 -1.59
C TYR A 14 0.45 0.48 -0.37
N ILE A 15 -0.45 -0.27 0.25
CA ILE A 15 -0.18 -1.00 1.48
C ILE A 15 -0.77 -2.40 1.43
N ILE A 16 -0.10 -3.32 2.11
CA ILE A 16 -0.56 -4.68 2.35
C ILE A 16 -1.01 -4.76 3.80
N GLY A 17 -2.30 -5.03 3.99
CA GLY A 17 -2.91 -5.18 5.30
C GLY A 17 -3.18 -6.65 5.61
N LYS A 18 -3.11 -6.97 6.91
CA LYS A 18 -3.49 -8.28 7.45
C LYS A 18 -4.62 -8.11 8.46
N ASN A 19 -5.67 -8.91 8.32
CA ASN A 19 -6.80 -8.95 9.23
C ASN A 19 -6.90 -10.36 9.83
N LYS A 20 -6.67 -10.46 11.14
CA LYS A 20 -6.87 -11.72 11.85
C LYS A 20 -8.37 -11.99 11.99
N ARG A 21 -8.80 -13.17 11.57
CA ARG A 21 -10.19 -13.65 11.65
C ARG A 21 -10.22 -15.03 12.30
N ALA A 22 -11.42 -15.51 12.64
CA ALA A 22 -11.61 -16.82 13.25
C ALA A 22 -11.04 -17.97 12.39
N LYS A 23 -11.07 -17.85 11.06
CA LYS A 23 -10.61 -18.87 10.11
C LYS A 23 -9.11 -18.80 9.77
N GLY A 24 -8.42 -17.71 10.16
CA GLY A 24 -7.05 -17.45 9.73
C GLY A 24 -6.79 -15.97 9.46
N THR A 25 -5.68 -15.68 8.80
CA THR A 25 -5.23 -14.32 8.49
C THR A 25 -5.61 -13.95 7.07
N TYR A 26 -6.51 -12.99 6.92
CA TYR A 26 -6.91 -12.50 5.61
C TYR A 26 -6.00 -11.35 5.16
N ILE A 27 -5.46 -11.42 3.95
CA ILE A 27 -4.61 -10.41 3.35
C ILE A 27 -5.42 -9.57 2.37
N PHE A 28 -5.18 -8.27 2.39
CA PHE A 28 -5.75 -7.32 1.44
C PHE A 28 -4.71 -6.30 1.00
N ALA A 29 -4.85 -5.77 -0.21
CA ALA A 29 -4.15 -4.60 -0.68
C ALA A 29 -5.07 -3.38 -0.59
N GLY A 30 -4.52 -2.20 -0.38
CA GLY A 30 -5.29 -0.97 -0.38
C GLY A 30 -4.39 0.25 -0.53
N ILE A 31 -5.02 1.42 -0.53
CA ILE A 31 -4.35 2.71 -0.55
C ILE A 31 -4.41 3.31 0.85
N SER A 32 -3.28 3.82 1.36
CA SER A 32 -3.23 4.54 2.63
C SER A 32 -4.16 5.75 2.61
N GLY A 33 -5.02 5.87 3.63
CA GLY A 33 -5.85 7.06 3.83
C GLY A 33 -5.10 8.26 4.38
N GLY A 34 -3.85 8.07 4.85
CA GLY A 34 -3.09 8.99 5.68
C GLY A 34 -3.03 8.54 7.15
N TYR A 35 -2.25 9.24 7.97
CA TYR A 35 -2.07 8.92 9.40
C TYR A 35 -3.40 8.87 10.14
N GLY A 36 -3.68 7.76 10.82
CA GLY A 36 -4.92 7.55 11.59
C GLY A 36 -6.21 7.32 10.76
N ALA A 37 -6.15 7.48 9.44
CA ALA A 37 -7.34 7.40 8.56
C ALA A 37 -7.59 6.00 7.97
N GLY A 38 -6.77 5.02 8.33
CA GLY A 38 -6.89 3.64 7.84
C GLY A 38 -6.58 3.51 6.35
N THR A 39 -7.35 2.70 5.65
CA THR A 39 -7.08 2.32 4.26
C THR A 39 -8.33 2.54 3.39
N LYS A 40 -8.11 3.00 2.15
CA LYS A 40 -9.13 3.27 1.13
C LYS A 40 -8.98 2.27 -0.01
N LYS A 41 -10.08 2.04 -0.76
CA LYS A 41 -10.10 1.20 -1.97
C LYS A 41 -9.40 -0.15 -1.75
N GLN A 42 -9.88 -0.91 -0.77
CA GLN A 42 -9.31 -2.21 -0.44
C GLN A 42 -9.73 -3.27 -1.46
N ILE A 43 -8.81 -4.16 -1.80
CA ILE A 43 -9.06 -5.39 -2.55
C ILE A 43 -8.53 -6.58 -1.75
N GLY A 44 -9.35 -7.62 -1.63
CA GLY A 44 -8.97 -8.85 -0.97
C GLY A 44 -8.00 -9.68 -1.81
N LEU A 45 -6.92 -10.17 -1.21
CA LEU A 45 -5.92 -11.01 -1.87
C LEU A 45 -6.08 -12.49 -1.54
N GLY A 46 -6.64 -12.82 -0.37
CA GLY A 46 -6.89 -14.21 0.04
C GLY A 46 -6.45 -14.50 1.46
N TRP A 47 -6.51 -15.78 1.85
CA TRP A 47 -6.02 -16.26 3.15
C TRP A 47 -4.51 -16.47 3.09
N LEU A 48 -3.79 -15.90 4.06
CA LEU A 48 -2.33 -15.98 4.15
C LEU A 48 -1.86 -17.43 4.14
N GLU A 49 -2.53 -18.29 4.89
CA GLU A 49 -2.19 -19.70 5.05
C GLU A 49 -2.27 -20.46 3.71
N GLN A 50 -3.17 -20.06 2.81
CA GLN A 50 -3.27 -20.64 1.47
C GLN A 50 -2.18 -20.07 0.53
N LEU A 51 -1.88 -18.78 0.67
CA LEU A 51 -0.85 -18.13 -0.13
C LEU A 51 0.56 -18.63 0.23
N GLU A 52 0.83 -18.88 1.50
CA GLU A 52 2.10 -19.43 1.99
C GLU A 52 2.36 -20.86 1.51
N GLN A 53 1.30 -21.64 1.24
CA GLN A 53 1.43 -22.97 0.61
C GLN A 53 1.93 -22.88 -0.83
N ILE A 54 1.60 -21.79 -1.53
CA ILE A 54 2.04 -21.55 -2.91
C ILE A 54 3.45 -20.95 -2.90
N ASN A 55 3.68 -19.96 -2.03
CA ASN A 55 4.98 -19.34 -1.86
C ASN A 55 5.15 -18.87 -0.40
N PRO A 56 6.09 -19.45 0.37
CA PRO A 56 6.29 -19.08 1.77
C PRO A 56 6.74 -17.63 1.96
N ASP A 57 7.26 -16.97 0.92
CA ASP A 57 7.76 -15.60 0.97
C ASP A 57 6.74 -14.56 0.45
N VAL A 58 5.46 -14.94 0.36
CA VAL A 58 4.40 -14.12 -0.24
C VAL A 58 4.29 -12.73 0.36
N ILE A 59 4.47 -12.57 1.68
CA ILE A 59 4.39 -11.26 2.34
C ILE A 59 5.51 -10.34 1.87
N SER A 60 6.72 -10.87 1.69
CA SER A 60 7.88 -10.11 1.22
C SER A 60 7.63 -9.58 -0.19
N ILE A 61 7.19 -10.47 -1.09
CA ILE A 61 6.85 -10.14 -2.48
C ILE A 61 5.76 -9.05 -2.54
N LEU A 62 4.67 -9.22 -1.78
CA LEU A 62 3.57 -8.26 -1.76
C LEU A 62 4.00 -6.88 -1.25
N LYS A 63 4.86 -6.84 -0.22
CA LYS A 63 5.42 -5.58 0.30
C LYS A 63 6.32 -4.89 -0.74
N THR A 64 7.21 -5.64 -1.38
CA THR A 64 8.08 -5.11 -2.44
C THR A 64 7.25 -4.54 -3.57
N LYS A 65 6.23 -5.26 -4.04
CA LYS A 65 5.34 -4.79 -5.10
C LYS A 65 4.58 -3.52 -4.72
N ALA A 66 4.10 -3.42 -3.48
CA ALA A 66 3.42 -2.22 -3.00
C ALA A 66 4.36 -1.00 -2.95
N LYS A 67 5.64 -1.20 -2.60
CA LYS A 67 6.67 -0.15 -2.62
C LYS A 67 6.94 0.34 -4.04
N GLU A 68 7.19 -0.57 -4.97
CA GLU A 68 7.41 -0.25 -6.40
C GLU A 68 6.26 0.57 -6.99
N LEU A 69 5.01 0.14 -6.75
CA LEU A 69 3.82 0.84 -7.24
C LEU A 69 3.68 2.25 -6.65
N THR A 70 4.10 2.43 -5.40
CA THR A 70 4.11 3.74 -4.74
C THR A 70 5.15 4.65 -5.39
N GLU A 71 6.38 4.16 -5.60
CA GLU A 71 7.46 4.91 -6.25
C GLU A 71 7.11 5.28 -7.70
N ASP A 72 6.46 4.41 -8.45
CA ASP A 72 6.02 4.70 -9.82
C ASP A 72 4.93 5.78 -9.87
N MET A 73 4.01 5.80 -8.90
CA MET A 73 3.04 6.89 -8.77
C MET A 73 3.70 8.24 -8.45
N GLU A 74 4.75 8.25 -7.63
CA GLU A 74 5.52 9.47 -7.33
C GLU A 74 6.18 10.04 -8.58
N LYS A 75 6.82 9.19 -9.39
CA LYS A 75 7.43 9.59 -10.67
C LYS A 75 6.42 10.20 -11.64
N ILE A 76 5.24 9.58 -11.77
CA ILE A 76 4.15 10.09 -12.62
C ILE A 76 3.67 11.47 -12.12
N SER A 77 3.60 11.65 -10.80
CA SER A 77 3.13 12.90 -10.19
C SER A 77 4.12 14.05 -10.40
N LEU A 78 5.42 13.76 -10.39
CA LEU A 78 6.47 14.74 -10.67
C LEU A 78 6.50 15.18 -12.14
N ASN A 79 6.26 14.26 -13.08
CA ASN A 79 6.24 14.58 -14.52
C ASN A 79 5.02 15.39 -14.99
N LYS A 80 3.96 15.50 -14.18
CA LYS A 80 2.76 16.29 -14.52
C LYS A 80 2.85 17.76 -14.14
N ASN A 81 3.94 18.19 -13.49
CA ASN A 81 4.14 19.57 -13.01
C ASN A 81 5.13 20.39 -13.88
N TYR A 82 5.40 19.94 -15.10
CA TYR A 82 6.19 20.67 -16.11
C TYR A 82 5.34 20.92 -17.35
#